data_AF-A0A3B1IM05-F1
#
_entry.id   AF-A0A3B1IM05-F1
#
_cell.length_a   1.000
_cell.length_b   1.000
_cell.length_c   1.000
_cell.angle_alpha   90.00
_cell.angle_beta   90.00
_cell.angle_gamma   90.00
#
_symmetry.space_group_name_H-M   'P 1'
#
loop_
_entity.id
_entity.type
_entity.pdbx_description
1 polymer ?
#
loop_
_entity_poly.entity_id
_entity_poly.type
_entity_poly.pdbx_seq_one_letter_code
_entity_poly.pdbx_strand_id
1 'polypeptide(L)'
;MLLSVVVATLYVSQGSTSENQRLFNNAVIRVQHLHQLAAKMITEFEERLLPDERRQLSKIFPLSFCNSDSIEAPTGKDETQKSSVLQLLYISYRLIESWEHPSRNLGNLNQITEKLADLKLGISVLIDGCQDGQLTVNDVNDSLPLPFEDFYQTLGGKHLRKSFRLLACFQKDEATRWKPI
;
A
#
# COMPACT_ATOMS: atom_id res chain seq x y z
N MET A 1 -42.86 2.61 -18.91
CA MET A 1 -41.98 3.63 -18.27
C MET A 1 -41.36 3.08 -16.98
N LEU A 2 -42.12 2.83 -15.91
CA LEU A 2 -41.57 2.36 -14.62
C LEU A 2 -40.82 1.01 -14.67
N LEU A 3 -41.37 0.00 -15.37
CA LEU A 3 -40.68 -1.29 -15.55
C LEU A 3 -39.35 -1.17 -16.32
N SER A 4 -39.29 -0.29 -17.32
CA SER A 4 -38.09 -0.05 -18.12
C SER A 4 -36.98 0.62 -17.30
N VAL A 5 -37.36 1.53 -16.40
CA VAL A 5 -36.43 2.19 -15.47
C VAL A 5 -35.90 1.21 -14.43
N VAL A 6 -36.76 0.36 -13.87
CA VAL A 6 -36.35 -0.65 -12.87
C VAL A 6 -35.39 -1.68 -13.48
N VAL A 7 -35.69 -2.17 -14.69
CA VAL A 7 -34.80 -3.09 -15.42
C VAL A 7 -33.47 -2.40 -15.75
N ALA A 8 -33.50 -1.16 -16.22
CA ALA A 8 -32.28 -0.39 -16.47
C ALA A 8 -31.44 -0.21 -15.19
N THR A 9 -32.06 0.11 -14.05
CA THR A 9 -31.35 0.24 -12.77
C THR A 9 -30.76 -1.08 -12.27
N LEU A 10 -31.43 -2.22 -12.51
CA LEU A 10 -30.92 -3.54 -12.14
C LEU A 10 -29.76 -4.00 -13.05
N TYR A 11 -29.84 -3.72 -14.34
CA TYR A 11 -28.73 -3.98 -15.27
C TYR A 11 -27.52 -3.09 -14.99
N VAL A 12 -27.75 -1.81 -14.67
CA VAL A 12 -26.70 -0.87 -14.30
C VAL A 12 -26.06 -1.26 -12.96
N SER A 13 -26.84 -1.68 -11.96
CA SER A 13 -26.30 -2.11 -10.67
C SER A 13 -25.56 -3.45 -10.75
N GLN A 14 -26.01 -4.38 -11.60
CA GLN A 14 -25.30 -5.63 -11.84
C GLN A 14 -24.01 -5.42 -12.66
N GLY A 15 -24.03 -4.48 -13.61
CA GLY A 15 -22.85 -4.04 -14.37
C GLY A 15 -21.81 -3.36 -13.48
N SER A 16 -22.21 -2.42 -12.62
CA SER A 16 -21.31 -1.73 -11.70
C SER A 16 -20.71 -2.68 -10.65
N THR A 17 -21.50 -3.64 -10.15
CA THR A 17 -21.01 -4.67 -9.22
C THR A 17 -19.95 -5.56 -9.88
N SER A 18 -20.17 -5.98 -11.13
CA SER A 18 -19.21 -6.78 -11.90
C SER A 18 -17.93 -6.02 -12.23
N GLU A 19 -18.03 -4.71 -12.49
CA GLU A 19 -16.87 -3.86 -12.80
C GLU A 19 -16.02 -3.57 -11.56
N ASN A 20 -16.65 -3.23 -10.44
CA ASN A 20 -15.96 -3.04 -9.16
C ASN A 20 -15.22 -4.32 -8.74
N GLN A 21 -15.85 -5.48 -8.87
CA GLN A 21 -15.19 -6.76 -8.59
C GLN A 21 -13.95 -6.99 -9.47
N ARG A 22 -14.00 -6.62 -10.76
CA ARG A 22 -12.85 -6.69 -11.67
C ARG A 22 -11.74 -5.74 -11.23
N LEU A 23 -12.08 -4.51 -10.85
CA LEU A 23 -11.12 -3.52 -10.37
C LEU A 23 -10.44 -3.96 -9.07
N PHE A 24 -11.20 -4.53 -8.13
CA PHE A 24 -10.65 -5.15 -6.91
C PHE A 24 -9.67 -6.27 -7.25
N ASN A 25 -10.05 -7.21 -8.12
CA ASN A 25 -9.16 -8.30 -8.52
C ASN A 25 -7.86 -7.77 -9.17
N ASN A 26 -7.95 -6.71 -9.98
CA ASN A 26 -6.77 -6.08 -10.56
C ASN A 26 -5.86 -5.45 -9.49
N ALA A 27 -6.44 -4.79 -8.48
CA ALA A 27 -5.70 -4.24 -7.35
C ALA A 27 -4.97 -5.35 -6.56
N VAL A 28 -5.66 -6.46 -6.26
CA VAL A 28 -5.06 -7.66 -5.62
C VAL A 28 -3.86 -8.16 -6.41
N ILE A 29 -4.00 -8.35 -7.72
CA ILE A 29 -2.91 -8.84 -8.57
C ILE A 29 -1.71 -7.88 -8.55
N ARG A 30 -1.97 -6.57 -8.59
CA ARG A 30 -0.92 -5.54 -8.54
C ARG A 30 -0.15 -5.56 -7.21
N VAL A 31 -0.87 -5.70 -6.09
CA VAL A 31 -0.28 -5.89 -4.75
C VAL A 31 0.55 -7.16 -4.69
N GLN A 32 0.04 -8.28 -5.21
CA GLN A 32 0.79 -9.54 -5.25
C GLN A 32 2.10 -9.41 -6.04
N HIS A 33 2.09 -8.70 -7.17
CA HIS A 33 3.32 -8.43 -7.93
C HIS A 33 4.31 -7.55 -7.15
N LEU A 34 3.83 -6.54 -6.43
CA LEU A 34 4.67 -5.69 -5.58
C LEU A 34 5.28 -6.49 -4.42
N HIS A 35 4.51 -7.36 -3.78
CA HIS A 35 4.98 -8.27 -2.75
C HIS A 35 6.11 -9.20 -3.25
N GLN A 36 5.91 -9.82 -4.41
CA GLN A 36 6.94 -10.67 -5.04
C GLN A 36 8.21 -9.88 -5.38
N LEU A 37 8.06 -8.65 -5.88
CA LEU A 37 9.18 -7.78 -6.19
C LEU A 37 9.94 -7.38 -4.92
N ALA A 38 9.23 -7.04 -3.84
CA ALA A 38 9.83 -6.71 -2.54
C ALA A 38 10.66 -7.88 -1.99
N ALA A 39 10.09 -9.08 -1.99
CA ALA A 39 10.78 -10.30 -1.56
C ALA A 39 12.03 -10.58 -2.41
N LYS A 40 11.93 -10.43 -3.74
CA LYS A 40 13.08 -10.60 -4.64
C LYS A 40 14.20 -9.59 -4.33
N MET A 41 13.85 -8.31 -4.16
CA MET A 41 14.85 -7.26 -3.93
C MET A 41 15.60 -7.41 -2.60
N ILE A 42 14.92 -7.79 -1.52
CA ILE A 42 15.60 -8.02 -0.23
C ILE A 42 16.53 -9.23 -0.33
N THR A 43 16.10 -10.31 -1.01
CA THR A 43 16.95 -11.49 -1.23
C THR A 43 18.19 -11.14 -2.04
N GLU A 44 18.04 -10.46 -3.18
CA GLU A 44 19.16 -10.01 -4.02
C GLU A 44 20.07 -9.01 -3.29
N PHE A 45 19.53 -8.21 -2.38
CA PHE A 45 20.33 -7.34 -1.53
C PHE A 45 21.15 -8.16 -0.53
N GLU A 46 20.52 -9.09 0.19
CA GLU A 46 21.19 -9.92 1.19
C GLU A 46 22.26 -10.86 0.62
N GLU A 47 22.07 -11.35 -0.61
CA GLU A 47 23.05 -12.19 -1.31
C GLU A 47 24.33 -11.45 -1.67
N ARG A 48 24.27 -10.12 -1.80
CA ARG A 48 25.44 -9.27 -2.09
C ARG A 48 26.19 -8.84 -0.83
N LEU A 49 25.66 -9.10 0.36
CA LEU A 49 26.28 -8.72 1.62
C LEU A 49 27.42 -9.67 1.99
N LEU A 50 28.49 -9.10 2.56
CA LEU A 50 29.48 -9.92 3.26
C LEU A 50 28.85 -10.54 4.53
N PRO A 51 29.33 -11.72 4.98
CA PRO A 51 28.79 -12.40 6.16
C PRO A 51 28.71 -11.50 7.42
N ASP A 52 29.71 -10.66 7.65
CA ASP A 52 29.73 -9.72 8.77
C ASP A 52 28.70 -8.60 8.64
N GLU A 53 28.49 -8.09 7.42
CA GLU A 53 27.46 -7.08 7.15
C GLU A 53 26.06 -7.66 7.37
N ARG A 54 25.82 -8.88 6.89
CA ARG A 54 24.56 -9.60 7.11
C ARG A 54 24.26 -9.81 8.59
N ARG A 55 25.26 -10.18 9.38
CA ARG A 55 25.14 -10.36 10.85
C ARG A 55 24.88 -9.05 11.59
N GLN A 56 25.40 -7.93 11.09
CA GLN A 56 25.14 -6.61 11.67
C GLN A 56 23.74 -6.09 11.33
N LEU A 57 23.33 -6.24 10.06
CA LEU A 57 22.04 -5.75 9.56
C LEU A 57 20.85 -6.54 10.14
N SER A 58 20.97 -7.86 10.31
CA SER A 58 19.91 -8.69 10.90
C SER A 58 19.53 -8.28 12.34
N LYS A 59 20.45 -7.65 13.07
CA LYS A 59 20.18 -7.11 14.42
C LYS A 59 19.45 -5.78 14.42
N ILE A 60 19.48 -5.04 13.30
CA ILE A 60 18.94 -3.69 13.20
C ILE A 60 17.46 -3.70 12.82
N PHE A 61 17.03 -4.69 12.01
CA PHE A 61 15.67 -4.71 11.48
C PHE A 61 14.55 -4.88 12.52
N PRO A 62 14.67 -5.72 13.56
CA PRO A 62 13.62 -5.83 14.58
C PRO A 62 13.33 -4.52 15.33
N LEU A 63 14.21 -3.53 15.21
CA LEU A 63 14.15 -2.24 15.91
C LEU A 63 13.79 -1.07 14.99
N SER A 64 13.59 -1.30 13.69
CA SER A 64 13.32 -0.22 12.74
C SER A 64 11.83 0.12 12.66
N PHE A 65 11.48 1.33 13.07
CA PHE A 65 10.23 2.01 12.70
C PHE A 65 10.21 2.26 11.19
N CYS A 66 9.09 1.99 10.53
CA CYS A 66 8.84 2.26 9.12
C CYS A 66 7.88 3.44 8.95
N ASN A 67 7.85 4.07 7.78
CA ASN A 67 6.99 5.24 7.56
C ASN A 67 5.51 4.93 7.72
N SER A 68 5.10 3.78 7.21
CA SER A 68 3.76 3.23 7.43
C SER A 68 3.38 3.05 8.89
N ASP A 69 4.32 2.99 9.83
CA ASP A 69 4.03 2.72 11.24
C ASP A 69 3.27 3.87 11.92
N SER A 70 3.26 5.07 11.34
CA SER A 70 2.38 6.17 11.79
C SER A 70 0.96 6.10 11.22
N ILE A 71 0.69 5.19 10.27
CA ILE A 71 -0.64 5.00 9.69
C ILE A 71 -1.34 3.92 10.51
N GLU A 72 -2.44 4.29 11.17
CA GLU A 72 -3.31 3.35 11.85
C GLU A 72 -4.02 2.47 10.82
N ALA A 73 -3.74 1.16 10.88
CA ALA A 73 -4.32 0.17 9.99
C ALA A 73 -4.80 -1.02 10.84
N PRO A 74 -5.91 -1.68 10.47
CA PRO A 74 -6.33 -2.93 11.10
C PRO A 74 -5.18 -3.95 11.08
N THR A 75 -4.77 -4.43 12.24
CA THR A 75 -3.66 -5.38 12.37
C THR A 75 -4.15 -6.83 12.49
N GLY A 76 -5.44 -6.99 12.85
CA GLY A 76 -6.09 -8.28 13.05
C GLY A 76 -7.30 -8.50 12.14
N LYS A 77 -7.69 -9.76 12.02
CA LYS A 77 -8.89 -10.19 11.27
C LYS A 77 -10.16 -9.53 11.82
N ASP A 78 -10.29 -9.45 13.15
CA ASP A 78 -11.47 -8.89 13.82
C ASP A 78 -11.61 -7.38 13.59
N GLU A 79 -10.49 -6.66 13.57
CA GLU A 79 -10.47 -5.22 13.25
C GLU A 79 -10.82 -5.01 11.77
N THR A 80 -10.25 -5.81 10.88
CA THR A 80 -10.50 -5.74 9.43
C THR A 80 -11.97 -5.99 9.11
N GLN A 81 -12.62 -6.94 9.78
CA GLN A 81 -14.04 -7.24 9.60
C GLN A 81 -14.98 -6.14 10.11
N LYS A 82 -14.51 -5.28 11.03
CA LYS A 82 -15.28 -4.15 11.56
C LYS A 82 -15.15 -2.89 10.68
N SER A 83 -14.11 -2.79 9.86
CA SER A 83 -13.90 -1.67 8.95
C SER A 83 -14.81 -1.76 7.73
N SER A 84 -15.30 -0.62 7.26
CA SER A 84 -15.98 -0.57 5.96
C SER A 84 -14.98 -0.76 4.82
N VAL A 85 -15.45 -1.23 3.67
CA VAL A 85 -14.63 -1.35 2.45
C VAL A 85 -14.00 -0.01 2.09
N LEU A 86 -14.77 1.09 2.18
CA LEU A 86 -14.28 2.44 1.91
C LEU A 86 -13.15 2.83 2.88
N GLN A 87 -13.27 2.53 4.17
CA GLN A 87 -12.22 2.79 5.15
C GLN A 87 -10.94 2.00 4.83
N LEU A 88 -11.07 0.73 4.46
CA LEU A 88 -9.93 -0.12 4.08
C LEU A 88 -9.23 0.40 2.82
N LEU A 89 -9.99 0.86 1.82
CA LEU A 89 -9.45 1.48 0.60
C LEU A 89 -8.69 2.77 0.90
N TYR A 90 -9.21 3.64 1.78
CA TYR A 90 -8.51 4.86 2.19
C TYR A 90 -7.20 4.58 2.94
N ILE A 91 -7.21 3.61 3.86
CA ILE A 91 -5.99 3.20 4.57
C ILE A 91 -4.96 2.67 3.58
N SER A 92 -5.41 1.85 2.63
CA SER A 92 -4.58 1.32 1.55
C SER A 92 -3.97 2.41 0.68
N TYR A 93 -4.78 3.40 0.27
CA TYR A 93 -4.32 4.57 -0.48
C TYR A 93 -3.23 5.34 0.28
N ARG A 94 -3.45 5.63 1.57
CA ARG A 94 -2.46 6.32 2.42
C ARG A 94 -1.17 5.53 2.60
N LEU A 95 -1.26 4.20 2.72
CA LEU A 95 -0.09 3.34 2.80
C LEU A 95 0.75 3.43 1.52
N ILE A 96 0.12 3.38 0.34
CA ILE A 96 0.84 3.50 -0.95
C ILE A 96 1.47 4.88 -1.10
N GLU A 97 0.74 5.94 -0.75
CA GLU A 97 1.23 7.31 -0.77
C GLU A 97 2.49 7.50 0.09
N SER A 98 2.55 6.85 1.27
CA SER A 98 3.74 6.90 2.13
C SER A 98 5.00 6.28 1.49
N TRP A 99 4.84 5.49 0.41
CA TRP A 99 5.92 4.86 -0.35
C TRP A 99 6.29 5.57 -1.65
N GLU A 100 5.59 6.61 -2.07
CA GLU A 100 5.87 7.33 -3.33
C GLU A 100 7.26 7.98 -3.36
N HIS A 101 7.63 8.72 -2.31
CA HIS A 101 8.95 9.33 -2.21
C HIS A 101 10.05 8.28 -1.89
N PRO A 102 9.86 7.37 -0.92
CA PRO A 102 10.91 6.43 -0.53
C PRO A 102 11.26 5.39 -1.59
N SER A 103 10.29 4.98 -2.40
CA SER A 103 10.51 4.00 -3.48
C SER A 103 11.55 4.45 -4.51
N ARG A 104 11.77 5.76 -4.67
CA ARG A 104 12.80 6.31 -5.56
C ARG A 104 14.23 5.97 -5.13
N ASN A 105 14.42 5.57 -3.88
CA ASN A 105 15.71 5.15 -3.34
C ASN A 105 15.90 3.63 -3.38
N LEU A 106 14.90 2.88 -3.84
CA LEU A 106 15.01 1.45 -4.10
C LEU A 106 15.66 1.26 -5.49
N GLY A 107 16.76 0.52 -5.57
CA GLY A 107 17.68 0.47 -6.72
C GLY A 107 17.09 0.06 -8.08
N ASN A 108 15.80 -0.28 -8.16
CA ASN A 108 15.03 -0.48 -9.40
C ASN A 108 14.02 0.67 -9.59
N LEU A 109 14.53 1.90 -9.69
CA LEU A 109 13.79 3.17 -9.62
C LEU A 109 12.46 3.21 -10.40
N ASN A 110 12.42 2.63 -11.60
CA ASN A 110 11.25 2.80 -12.46
C ASN A 110 10.16 1.78 -12.16
N GLN A 111 10.51 0.53 -11.85
CA GLN A 111 9.51 -0.54 -11.76
C GLN A 111 8.61 -0.43 -10.51
N ILE A 112 9.16 0.00 -9.38
CA ILE A 112 8.39 0.07 -8.12
C ILE A 112 7.54 1.33 -8.12
N THR A 113 8.13 2.48 -8.43
CA THR A 113 7.41 3.76 -8.43
C THR A 113 6.27 3.74 -9.45
N GLU A 114 6.46 3.18 -10.64
CA GLU A 114 5.38 3.03 -11.63
C GLU A 114 4.26 2.08 -11.14
N LYS A 115 4.62 0.93 -10.54
CA LYS A 115 3.64 -0.01 -10.00
C LYS A 115 2.84 0.55 -8.83
N LEU A 116 3.49 1.31 -7.95
CA LEU A 116 2.83 2.02 -6.86
C LEU A 116 1.85 3.08 -7.38
N ALA A 117 2.27 3.85 -8.39
CA ALA A 117 1.40 4.86 -9.01
C ALA A 117 0.18 4.22 -9.69
N ASP A 118 0.38 3.12 -10.43
CA ASP A 118 -0.70 2.37 -11.06
C ASP A 118 -1.66 1.76 -10.01
N LEU A 119 -1.13 1.21 -8.92
CA LEU A 119 -1.96 0.71 -7.82
C LEU A 119 -2.75 1.84 -7.13
N LYS A 120 -2.10 2.97 -6.83
CA LYS A 120 -2.74 4.16 -6.24
C LYS A 120 -3.91 4.65 -7.08
N LEU A 121 -3.71 4.73 -8.40
CA LEU A 121 -4.76 5.09 -9.35
C LEU A 121 -5.92 4.09 -9.31
N GLY A 122 -5.62 2.78 -9.34
CA GLY A 122 -6.65 1.74 -9.27
C GLY A 122 -7.50 1.79 -7.99
N ILE A 123 -6.87 2.08 -6.85
CA ILE A 123 -7.56 2.26 -5.57
C ILE A 123 -8.40 3.55 -5.56
N SER A 124 -7.91 4.65 -6.14
CA SER A 124 -8.70 5.89 -6.27
C SER A 124 -10.01 5.64 -7.01
N VAL A 125 -9.97 4.90 -8.13
CA VAL A 125 -11.17 4.53 -8.89
C VAL A 125 -12.13 3.68 -8.04
N LEU A 126 -11.61 2.76 -7.24
CA LEU A 126 -12.43 1.95 -6.31
C LEU A 126 -13.08 2.81 -5.21
N ILE A 127 -12.35 3.80 -4.67
CA ILE A 127 -12.89 4.76 -3.69
C ILE A 127 -14.03 5.54 -4.30
N ASP A 128 -13.83 6.13 -5.49
CA ASP A 128 -14.84 6.93 -6.19
C ASP A 128 -16.09 6.10 -6.49
N GLY A 129 -15.90 4.86 -6.98
CA GLY A 129 -17.00 3.93 -7.24
C GLY A 129 -17.75 3.45 -5.99
N CYS A 130 -17.19 3.61 -4.79
CA CYS A 130 -17.89 3.35 -3.52
C CYS A 130 -18.65 4.58 -2.98
N GLN A 131 -18.30 5.80 -3.40
CA GLN A 131 -18.85 7.04 -2.84
C GLN A 131 -20.22 7.42 -3.40
N ASP A 132 -20.63 6.89 -4.55
CA ASP A 132 -21.92 7.16 -5.23
C ASP A 132 -23.19 6.69 -4.46
N GLY A 133 -23.10 6.48 -3.14
CA GLY A 133 -24.24 6.06 -2.31
C GLY A 133 -24.16 6.30 -0.79
N GLN A 134 -23.07 6.81 -0.20
CA GLN A 134 -23.05 7.07 1.26
C GLN A 134 -22.10 8.20 1.71
N LEU A 135 -22.74 9.14 2.40
CA LEU A 135 -22.32 10.28 3.23
C LEU A 135 -20.84 10.37 3.68
N THR A 136 -20.25 11.52 3.32
CA THR A 136 -19.25 12.33 4.07
C THR A 136 -18.19 11.55 4.85
N VAL A 137 -17.06 11.28 4.19
CA VAL A 137 -15.78 10.94 4.84
C VAL A 137 -15.16 12.22 5.41
N ASN A 138 -15.87 12.86 6.35
CA ASN A 138 -15.31 13.93 7.17
C ASN A 138 -14.63 13.29 8.39
N ASP A 139 -13.44 12.74 8.20
CA ASP A 139 -12.42 12.61 9.28
C ASP A 139 -11.08 12.01 8.82
N VAL A 140 -11.02 11.39 7.63
CA VAL A 140 -9.79 10.67 7.20
C VAL A 140 -8.83 11.58 6.41
N ASN A 141 -9.30 12.72 5.89
CA ASN A 141 -8.61 13.45 4.84
C ASN A 141 -7.69 14.60 5.30
N ASP A 142 -8.00 15.32 6.38
CA ASP A 142 -7.46 16.70 6.50
C ASP A 142 -6.44 16.98 7.62
N SER A 143 -6.08 16.03 8.49
CA SER A 143 -5.40 16.42 9.76
C SER A 143 -4.06 15.78 10.08
N LEU A 144 -3.53 14.86 9.27
CA LEU A 144 -2.25 14.22 9.58
C LEU A 144 -1.16 14.69 8.60
N PRO A 145 -0.21 15.54 9.04
CA PRO A 145 0.90 15.98 8.20
C PRO A 145 1.63 14.75 7.69
N LEU A 146 1.98 14.76 6.40
CA LEU A 146 2.83 13.72 5.79
C LEU A 146 4.17 13.73 6.55
N PRO A 147 4.48 12.75 7.41
CA PRO A 147 5.73 12.73 8.18
C PRO A 147 6.95 12.34 7.33
N PHE A 148 6.75 12.08 6.04
CA PHE A 148 7.56 11.13 5.29
C PHE A 148 8.78 11.72 4.58
N GLU A 149 8.82 13.04 4.36
CA GLU A 149 9.97 13.72 3.73
C GLU A 149 11.22 13.65 4.64
N ASP A 150 11.06 13.89 5.94
CA ASP A 150 12.19 13.99 6.88
C ASP A 150 12.77 12.64 7.28
N PHE A 151 11.99 11.56 7.27
CA PHE A 151 12.42 10.25 7.75
C PHE A 151 13.64 9.72 6.98
N TYR A 152 13.68 9.91 5.67
CA TYR A 152 14.79 9.42 4.83
C TYR A 152 15.95 10.40 4.73
N GLN A 153 15.70 11.69 4.93
CA GLN A 153 16.72 12.74 5.01
C GLN A 153 17.51 12.65 6.35
N THR A 154 16.82 12.33 7.46
CA THR A 154 17.42 12.17 8.80
C THR A 154 18.06 10.80 9.05
N LEU A 155 17.94 9.85 8.13
CA LEU A 155 18.63 8.56 8.22
C LEU A 155 20.15 8.81 8.12
N GLY A 156 20.83 9.18 9.19
CA GLY A 156 22.29 9.20 9.28
C GLY A 156 22.86 7.78 9.29
N GLY A 157 23.81 7.47 8.40
CA GLY A 157 24.47 6.15 8.36
C GLY A 157 25.11 5.82 7.00
N LYS A 158 25.98 4.79 6.98
CA LYS A 158 26.56 4.23 5.74
C LYS A 158 25.43 3.82 4.79
N HIS A 159 25.62 4.05 3.48
CA HIS A 159 24.64 3.82 2.41
C HIS A 159 23.93 2.45 2.52
N LEU A 160 24.68 1.40 2.91
CA LEU A 160 24.19 0.04 3.09
C LEU A 160 23.07 -0.10 4.14
N ARG A 161 23.22 0.53 5.31
CA ARG A 161 22.23 0.45 6.40
C ARG A 161 20.93 1.13 6.01
N LYS A 162 21.03 2.25 5.27
CA LYS A 162 19.85 2.98 4.78
C LYS A 162 19.09 2.15 3.76
N SER A 163 19.79 1.58 2.77
CA SER A 163 19.20 0.73 1.74
C SER A 163 18.54 -0.52 2.34
N PHE A 164 19.19 -1.18 3.30
CA PHE A 164 18.61 -2.34 3.97
C PHE A 164 17.35 -1.99 4.76
N ARG A 165 17.36 -0.92 5.55
CA ARG A 165 16.18 -0.49 6.33
C ARG A 165 15.00 -0.16 5.42
N LEU A 166 15.25 0.54 4.32
CA LEU A 166 14.22 0.89 3.34
C LEU A 166 13.61 -0.36 2.69
N LEU A 167 14.44 -1.30 2.23
CA LEU A 167 13.99 -2.56 1.63
C LEU A 167 13.19 -3.42 2.60
N ALA A 168 13.66 -3.52 3.84
CA ALA A 168 13.03 -4.38 4.83
C ALA A 168 11.70 -3.76 5.33
N CYS A 169 11.61 -2.43 5.42
CA CYS A 169 10.33 -1.74 5.64
C CYS A 169 9.34 -1.97 4.49
N PHE A 170 9.81 -1.91 3.24
CA PHE A 170 8.97 -2.15 2.08
C PHE A 170 8.40 -3.57 2.11
N GLN A 171 9.27 -4.55 2.37
CA GLN A 171 8.85 -5.94 2.55
C GLN A 171 7.85 -6.13 3.70
N LYS A 172 8.05 -5.47 4.84
CA LYS A 172 7.14 -5.53 5.99
C LYS A 172 5.74 -5.06 5.61
N ASP A 173 5.63 -3.92 4.95
CA ASP A 173 4.33 -3.32 4.64
C ASP A 173 3.55 -4.13 3.61
N GLU A 174 4.22 -4.58 2.55
CA GLU A 174 3.67 -5.51 1.57
C GLU A 174 3.16 -6.80 2.24
N ALA A 175 3.93 -7.34 3.18
CA ALA A 175 3.62 -8.61 3.81
C ALA A 175 2.56 -8.53 4.91
N THR A 176 2.28 -7.35 5.47
CA THR A 176 1.46 -7.22 6.70
C THR A 176 0.32 -6.23 6.59
N ARG A 177 0.50 -5.13 5.86
CA ARG A 177 -0.45 -4.01 5.85
C ARG A 177 -1.33 -3.96 4.60
N TRP A 178 -0.90 -4.59 3.50
CA TRP A 178 -1.67 -4.60 2.24
C TRP A 178 -2.50 -5.87 2.03
N LYS A 179 -2.53 -6.76 3.03
CA LYS A 179 -3.43 -7.93 3.07
C LYS A 179 -4.93 -7.64 2.92
N PRO A 180 -5.46 -6.45 3.31
CA PRO A 180 -6.87 -6.14 3.13
C PRO A 180 -7.28 -5.81 1.68
N ILE A 181 -6.31 -5.61 0.78
CA ILE A 181 -6.53 -5.34 -0.65
C ILE A 181 -6.61 -6.68 -1.38
#